data_AF-A0A0F9MVU4-F1
#
_entry.id   AF-A0A0F9MVU4-F1
#
_cell.length_a   1.000
_cell.length_b   1.000
_cell.length_c   1.000
_cell.angle_alpha   90.00
_cell.angle_beta   90.00
_cell.angle_gamma   90.00
#
_symmetry.space_group_name_H-M   'P 1'
#
loop_
_entity.id
_entity.type
_entity.pdbx_description
1 polymer ?
#
loop_
_entity_poly.entity_id
_entity_poly.type
_entity_poly.pdbx_seq_one_letter_code
_entity_poly.pdbx_strand_id
1 'polypeptide(L)' 'MAKYIVKLTKFKHRCSITIPKDLVDKRDLRKFDYLLIKATNKKPITIRGFDVKDTE' A
#
# COMPACT_ATOMS: atom_id res chain seq x y z
N MET A 1 6.49 8.31 -13.28
CA MET A 1 5.91 7.53 -12.15
C MET A 1 7.05 6.94 -11.34
N ALA A 2 7.16 7.25 -10.04
CA ALA A 2 8.23 6.71 -9.19
C ALA A 2 8.00 5.21 -8.93
N LYS A 3 9.01 4.38 -9.19
CA LYS A 3 9.02 2.95 -8.88
C LYS A 3 9.74 2.74 -7.55
N TYR A 4 9.18 1.94 -6.65
CA TYR A 4 9.77 1.63 -5.36
C TYR A 4 10.01 0.14 -5.26
N ILE A 5 11.19 -0.25 -4.76
CA ILE A 5 11.50 -1.64 -4.44
C ILE A 5 10.86 -1.94 -3.09
N VAL A 6 10.04 -2.99 -3.05
CA VAL A 6 9.36 -3.46 -1.84
C VAL A 6 9.76 -4.91 -1.56
N LYS A 7 9.78 -5.29 -0.28
CA LYS A 7 10.04 -6.67 0.11
C LYS A 7 8.74 -7.47 0.12
N LEU A 8 8.70 -8.56 -0.64
CA LEU A 8 7.64 -9.56 -0.55
C LEU A 8 8.08 -10.67 0.39
N THR A 9 7.25 -10.99 1.38
CA THR A 9 7.48 -12.11 2.29
C THR A 9 6.33 -13.10 2.16
N LYS A 10 6.64 -14.36 1.88
CA LYS A 10 5.65 -15.45 1.83
C LYS A 10 5.91 -16.38 3.01
N PHE A 11 4.90 -16.58 3.85
CA PHE A 11 4.96 -17.51 4.98
C PHE A 11 3.66 -18.30 5.09
N LYS A 12 3.75 -19.63 4.96
CA LYS A 12 2.61 -20.54 4.86
C LYS A 12 1.63 -20.06 3.77
N HIS A 13 0.37 -19.79 4.14
CA HIS A 13 -0.68 -19.30 3.25
C HIS A 13 -0.81 -17.77 3.23
N ARG A 14 0.15 -17.04 3.81
CA ARG A 14 0.14 -15.57 3.86
C ARG A 14 1.23 -14.99 2.99
N CYS A 15 0.87 -13.98 2.20
CA CYS A 15 1.79 -13.13 1.46
C CYS A 15 1.71 -11.72 2.05
N SER A 16 2.83 -11.14 2.44
CA SER A 16 2.90 -9.77 2.94
C SER A 16 3.83 -8.94 2.07
N ILE A 17 3.46 -7.67 1.89
CA ILE A 17 4.28 -6.65 1.23
C ILE A 17 4.75 -5.69 2.30
N THR A 18 6.05 -5.56 2.49
CA THR A 18 6.62 -4.58 3.42
C THR A 18 6.87 -3.28 2.66
N ILE A 19 6.14 -2.24 3.04
CA ILE A 19 6.30 -0.88 2.51
C ILE A 19 7.45 -0.22 3.31
N PRO A 20 8.51 0.28 2.64
CA PRO A 20 9.58 1.00 3.31
C PRO A 20 9.07 2.18 4.15
N LYS A 21 9.64 2.39 5.34
CA LYS A 21 9.22 3.45 6.25
C LYS A 21 9.32 4.84 5.60
N ASP A 22 10.36 5.10 4.83
CA ASP A 22 10.54 6.37 4.13
C ASP A 22 9.40 6.64 3.12
N LEU A 23 8.86 5.60 2.49
CA LEU A 23 7.71 5.73 1.58
C LEU A 23 6.42 5.99 2.35
N VAL A 24 6.24 5.33 3.50
CA VAL A 24 5.11 5.57 4.41
C VAL A 24 5.11 7.04 4.84
N ASP A 25 6.27 7.55 5.25
CA ASP A 25 6.42 8.91 5.76
C ASP A 25 6.30 9.94 4.62
N LYS A 26 6.95 9.73 3.46
CA LYS A 26 6.85 10.64 2.29
C LYS A 26 5.44 10.77 1.73
N ARG A 27 4.64 9.70 1.80
CA ARG A 27 3.26 9.67 1.29
C ARG A 27 2.23 9.89 2.38
N ASP A 28 2.69 10.09 3.61
CA ASP A 28 1.88 10.25 4.81
C ASP A 28 0.78 9.18 4.88
N LEU A 29 1.15 7.91 4.66
CA LEU A 29 0.18 6.82 4.57
C LEU A 29 -0.52 6.55 5.91
N ARG A 30 0.02 7.08 7.01
CA ARG A 30 -0.51 6.91 8.37
C ARG A 30 -1.75 7.78 8.64
N LYS A 31 -2.01 8.79 7.81
CA LYS A 31 -3.19 9.64 7.96
C LYS A 31 -4.49 8.98 7.52
N PHE A 32 -4.39 7.86 6.79
CA PHE A 32 -5.54 7.17 6.24
C PHE A 32 -5.93 6.01 7.16
N ASP A 33 -7.22 5.87 7.43
CA ASP A 33 -7.76 4.77 8.22
C ASP A 33 -7.67 3.44 7.46
N TYR A 34 -7.86 3.48 6.14
CA TYR A 34 -7.83 2.31 5.28
C TYR A 34 -7.01 2.53 4.02
N LEU A 35 -6.28 1.49 3.61
CA LEU A 35 -5.53 1.45 2.35
C LEU A 35 -6.15 0.41 1.40
N LEU A 36 -6.71 0.86 0.29
CA LEU A 36 -7.16 0.00 -0.80
C LEU A 36 -5.96 -0.42 -1.66
N ILE A 37 -5.68 -1.71 -1.69
CA ILE A 37 -4.64 -2.31 -2.53
C ILE A 37 -5.30 -2.95 -3.75
N LYS A 38 -5.04 -2.42 -4.95
CA LYS A 38 -5.46 -3.05 -6.21
C LYS A 38 -4.24 -3.67 -6.89
N ALA A 39 -4.25 -4.99 -7.03
CA ALA A 39 -3.23 -5.77 -7.73
C ALA A 39 -3.87 -6.49 -8.92
N THR A 40 -3.26 -6.37 -10.11
CA THR A 40 -3.69 -7.12 -11.30
C THR A 40 -2.47 -7.63 -12.05
N ASN A 41 -2.57 -8.78 -12.73
CA ASN A 41 -1.43 -9.36 -13.45
C ASN A 41 -0.92 -8.50 -14.61
N LYS A 42 -1.69 -7.48 -15.05
CA LYS A 42 -1.38 -6.64 -16.22
C LYS A 42 -1.04 -5.19 -15.86
N LYS A 43 -1.13 -4.79 -14.58
CA LYS A 43 -0.90 -3.40 -14.15
C LYS A 43 -0.10 -3.36 -12.84
N PRO A 44 0.65 -2.28 -12.59
CA PRO A 44 1.32 -2.09 -11.30
C PRO A 44 0.35 -2.20 -10.13
N ILE A 45 0.83 -2.69 -8.98
CA ILE A 45 0.07 -2.64 -7.74
C ILE A 45 -0.13 -1.16 -7.38
N THR A 46 -1.38 -0.80 -7.11
CA THR A 46 -1.75 0.56 -6.69
C THR A 46 -2.29 0.54 -5.28
N ILE A 47 -1.88 1.52 -4.49
CA ILE A 47 -2.32 1.72 -3.11
C ILE A 47 -3.00 3.08 -3.06
N ARG A 48 -4.23 3.13 -2.53
CA ARG A 48 -4.99 4.38 -2.30
C ARG A 48 -5.44 4.42 -0.85
N GLY A 49 -5.21 5.54 -0.18
CA GLY A 49 -5.72 5.78 1.17
C GLY A 49 -7.12 6.37 1.15
N PHE A 50 -7.90 6.02 2.16
CA PHE A 50 -9.24 6.53 2.44
C PHE A 50 -9.28 7.00 3.89
N ASP A 51 -9.83 8.18 4.11
CA ASP A 51 -10.16 8.74 5.42
C ASP A 51 -11.65 8.47 5.66
N VAL A 52 -11.99 7.91 6.82
CA VAL A 52 -13.38 7.55 7.17
C VAL A 52 -14.26 8.79 7.32
N LYS A 53 -13.67 9.98 7.48
CA LYS A 53 -14.41 11.24 7.59
C LYS A 53 -15.04 11.75 6.29
N ASP A 54 -14.80 11.09 5.14
CA ASP A 54 -15.32 11.51 3.83
C ASP A 54 -16.60 10.76 3.41
N THR A 55 -17.38 10.25 4.38
CA THR A 55 -18.66 9.56 4.12
C THR A 55 -19.83 10.26 4.84
N GLU A 56 -20.13 11.49 4.42
CA GLU A 56 -21.43 12.17 4.65
C GLU A 56 -22.05 12.54 3.31
#